data_AF-A0A9E5TJ84-F1
#
_entry.id   AF-A0A9E5TJ84-F1
#
_cell.length_a   1.000
_cell.length_b   1.000
_cell.length_c   1.000
_cell.angle_alpha   90.00
_cell.angle_beta   90.00
_cell.angle_gamma   90.00
#
_symmetry.space_group_name_H-M   'P 1'
#
loop_
_entity.id
_entity.type
_entity.pdbx_description
1 polymer ?
#
loop_
_entity_poly.entity_id
_entity_poly.type
_entity_poly.pdbx_seq_one_letter_code
_entity_poly.pdbx_strand_id
1 'polypeptide(L)' 'MNTAEGGTAADGESEIFEDARRYHTTVDLSDKNSSITQLILLTGRNKRVLEAGPATGYITEALRERGCQVTAIEK' A
#
# COMPACT_ATOMS: atom_id res chain seq x y z
N MET A 1 -37.78 1.96 -25.66
CA MET A 1 -36.59 1.10 -25.81
C MET A 1 -35.64 1.50 -24.69
N ASN A 2 -35.62 0.76 -23.58
CA ASN A 2 -34.66 1.02 -22.50
C ASN A 2 -33.52 0.03 -22.69
N THR A 3 -32.37 0.53 -23.13
CA THR A 3 -31.10 -0.20 -23.12
C THR A 3 -30.56 -0.24 -21.71
N ALA A 4 -30.32 -1.46 -21.23
CA ALA A 4 -29.62 -1.73 -19.99
C ALA A 4 -28.16 -1.27 -20.11
N GLU A 5 -27.70 -0.43 -19.19
CA GLU A 5 -26.26 -0.20 -19.01
C GLU A 5 -25.73 -1.29 -18.09
N GLY A 6 -25.08 -2.28 -18.71
CA GLY A 6 -24.20 -3.20 -18.01
C GLY A 6 -22.96 -2.42 -17.61
N GLY A 7 -22.83 -2.11 -16.32
CA GLY A 7 -21.58 -1.64 -15.74
C GLY A 7 -20.52 -2.72 -15.90
N THR A 8 -19.41 -2.37 -16.55
CA THR A 8 -18.26 -3.25 -16.76
C THR A 8 -17.32 -3.13 -15.55
N ALA A 9 -16.76 -4.25 -15.10
CA ALA A 9 -15.87 -4.31 -13.93
C ALA A 9 -14.61 -3.43 -14.04
N ALA A 10 -14.27 -2.95 -15.25
CA ALA A 10 -13.12 -2.08 -15.50
C ALA A 10 -13.25 -0.69 -14.87
N ASP A 11 -14.47 -0.19 -14.70
CA ASP A 11 -14.73 1.15 -14.19
C ASP A 11 -14.35 1.22 -12.70
N GLY A 12 -14.71 0.16 -11.97
CA GLY A 12 -14.40 -0.01 -10.55
C GLY A 12 -12.90 -0.09 -10.29
N GLU A 13 -12.13 -0.87 -11.06
CA GLU A 13 -10.68 -1.00 -10.89
C GLU A 13 -9.94 0.33 -11.10
N SER A 14 -10.37 1.12 -12.09
CA SER A 14 -9.72 2.41 -12.41
C SER A 14 -9.86 3.45 -11.29
N GLU A 15 -10.98 3.47 -10.56
CA GLU A 15 -11.18 4.36 -9.41
C GLU A 15 -10.33 3.94 -8.19
N ILE A 16 -10.18 2.63 -7.93
CA ILE A 16 -9.32 2.13 -6.83
C ILE A 16 -7.85 2.47 -7.08
N PHE A 17 -7.39 2.34 -8.33
CA PHE A 17 -6.02 2.70 -8.72
C PHE A 17 -5.73 4.21 -8.63
N GLU A 18 -6.73 5.06 -8.87
CA GLU A 18 -6.61 6.51 -8.63
C GLU A 18 -6.60 6.85 -7.14
N ASP A 19 -7.47 6.23 -6.33
CA ASP A 19 -7.49 6.46 -4.88
C ASP A 19 -6.20 5.98 -4.20
N ALA A 20 -5.64 4.84 -4.61
CA ALA A 20 -4.36 4.36 -4.10
C ALA A 20 -3.22 5.35 -4.37
N ARG A 21 -3.17 5.96 -5.57
CA ARG A 21 -2.15 6.96 -5.94
C ARG A 21 -2.22 8.22 -5.09
N ARG A 22 -3.38 8.57 -4.53
CA ARG A 22 -3.52 9.70 -3.60
C ARG A 22 -2.64 9.57 -2.35
N TYR A 23 -2.37 8.34 -1.92
CA TYR A 23 -1.57 8.05 -0.72
C TYR A 23 -0.14 7.64 -1.04
N HIS A 24 0.29 7.74 -2.30
CA HIS A 24 1.66 7.47 -2.66
C HIS A 24 2.60 8.49 -2.00
N THR A 25 3.58 8.00 -1.25
CA THR A 25 4.63 8.82 -0.64
C THR A 25 5.97 8.11 -0.72
N THR A 26 7.04 8.88 -0.69
CA THR A 26 8.39 8.36 -0.49
C THR A 26 8.64 8.11 1.00
N VAL A 27 9.34 7.02 1.31
CA VAL A 27 9.74 6.71 2.68
C VAL A 27 11.15 7.25 2.93
N ASP A 28 11.26 8.28 3.76
CA ASP A 28 12.55 8.77 4.26
C ASP A 28 12.79 8.31 5.70
N LEU A 29 13.55 7.22 5.85
CA LEU A 29 13.91 6.70 7.18
C LEU A 29 14.88 7.59 7.96
N SER A 30 15.41 8.66 7.37
CA SER A 30 16.21 9.66 8.07
C SER A 30 15.36 10.63 8.88
N ASP A 31 14.12 10.91 8.45
CA ASP A 31 13.15 11.68 9.22
C ASP A 31 12.57 10.84 10.37
N LYS A 32 13.20 10.91 11.53
CA LYS A 32 12.80 10.15 12.74
C LYS A 32 11.49 10.63 13.36
N ASN A 33 11.00 11.82 13.00
CA ASN A 33 9.75 12.35 13.52
C ASN A 33 8.54 11.96 12.64
N SER A 34 8.76 11.28 11.52
CA SER A 34 7.69 10.68 10.72
C SER A 34 7.11 9.43 11.39
N SER A 35 5.78 9.35 11.44
CA SER A 35 5.06 8.17 11.93
C SER A 35 5.37 6.93 11.10
N ILE A 36 5.52 7.08 9.77
CA ILE A 36 5.91 6.02 8.84
C ILE A 36 7.30 5.49 9.21
N THR A 37 8.26 6.38 9.44
CA THR A 37 9.62 6.00 9.82
C THR A 37 9.64 5.26 11.15
N GLN A 38 8.88 5.73 12.14
CA GLN A 38 8.76 5.06 13.42
C GLN A 38 8.12 3.67 13.29
N LEU A 39 7.04 3.53 12.52
CA LEU A 39 6.37 2.25 12.24
C LEU A 39 7.36 1.23 11.63
N ILE A 40 8.08 1.63 10.59
CA ILE A 40 9.03 0.74 9.90
C ILE A 40 10.21 0.40 10.82
N LEU A 41 10.72 1.37 11.59
CA LEU A 41 11.81 1.14 12.55
C LEU A 41 11.41 0.17 13.65
N LEU A 42 10.23 0.36 14.25
CA LEU A 42 9.68 -0.48 15.31
C LEU A 42 9.37 -1.90 14.85
N THR A 43 8.91 -2.07 13.60
CA THR A 43 8.71 -3.40 12.99
C THR A 43 10.01 -4.21 12.95
N GLY A 44 11.16 -3.53 12.84
CA GLY A 44 12.48 -4.15 12.89
C GLY A 44 12.98 -4.64 11.53
N ARG A 45 13.70 -5.76 11.52
CA ARG A 45 14.34 -6.36 10.34
C ARG A 45 14.10 -7.88 10.34
N ASN A 46 14.15 -8.50 9.17
CA ASN A 46 14.07 -9.95 9.01
C ASN A 46 12.83 -10.58 9.68
N LYS A 47 11.68 -9.90 9.58
CA LYS A 47 10.39 -10.36 10.13
C LYS A 47 9.48 -10.88 9.04
N ARG A 48 8.49 -11.69 9.44
CA ARG A 48 7.32 -11.99 8.61
C ARG A 48 6.23 -10.99 9.00
N VAL A 49 5.75 -10.21 8.03
CA VAL A 49 4.82 -9.10 8.25
C VAL A 49 3.57 -9.31 7.40
N LEU A 50 2.41 -9.08 8.01
CA LEU A 50 1.15 -8.90 7.29
C LEU A 50 0.87 -7.41 7.17
N GLU A 51 0.73 -6.92 5.94
CA GLU A 51 0.32 -5.54 5.65
C GLU A 51 -1.11 -5.55 5.11
N ALA A 52 -2.02 -4.89 5.82
CA ALA A 52 -3.41 -4.78 5.41
C ALA A 52 -3.67 -3.38 4.83
N GLY A 53 -4.14 -3.32 3.58
CA GLY A 53 -4.31 -2.08 2.83
C GLY A 53 -2.97 -1.43 2.45
N PRO A 54 -2.12 -2.10 1.65
CA PRO A 54 -0.83 -1.55 1.23
C PRO A 54 -0.95 -0.32 0.31
N ALA A 55 -2.13 -0.02 -0.25
CA ALA A 55 -2.33 1.03 -1.24
C ALA A 55 -1.32 0.89 -2.39
N THR A 56 -0.40 1.84 -2.59
CA THR A 56 0.66 1.69 -3.61
C THR A 56 1.81 0.77 -3.20
N GLY A 57 1.84 0.27 -1.97
CA GLY A 57 2.88 -0.63 -1.46
C GLY A 57 4.15 0.07 -0.94
N TYR A 58 4.13 1.37 -0.69
CA TYR A 58 5.34 2.12 -0.28
C TYR A 58 5.90 1.64 1.09
N ILE A 59 5.04 1.16 2.00
CA ILE A 59 5.46 0.52 3.25
C ILE A 59 5.99 -0.89 2.98
N THR A 60 5.30 -1.66 2.12
CA THR A 60 5.75 -3.01 1.70
C THR A 60 7.19 -2.98 1.21
N GLU A 61 7.52 -2.04 0.32
CA GLU A 61 8.86 -1.88 -0.25
C GLU A 61 9.89 -1.59 0.84
N ALA A 62 9.65 -0.58 1.67
CA ALA A 62 10.58 -0.20 2.73
C ALA A 62 10.80 -1.32 3.77
N LEU A 63 9.80 -2.14 4.04
CA LEU A 63 9.94 -3.32 4.89
C LEU A 63 10.74 -4.45 4.21
N ARG A 64 10.53 -4.69 2.92
CA ARG A 64 11.30 -5.69 2.14
C ARG A 64 12.77 -5.34 2.04
N GLU A 65 13.11 -4.07 1.81
CA GLU A 65 14.50 -3.57 1.84
C GLU A 65 15.21 -3.84 3.17
N ARG A 66 14.43 -3.97 4.26
CA ARG A 66 14.92 -4.30 5.60
C ARG A 66 14.96 -5.80 5.88
N GLY A 67 14.77 -6.63 4.85
CA GLY A 67 14.81 -8.09 4.90
C GLY A 67 13.50 -8.72 5.39
N CYS A 68 12.42 -7.96 5.54
CA CYS A 68 11.14 -8.55 5.92
C CYS A 68 10.50 -9.30 4.75
N GLN A 69 9.85 -10.42 5.07
CA GLN A 69 8.93 -11.09 4.17
C GLN A 69 7.53 -10.55 4.43
N VAL A 70 6.99 -9.82 3.45
CA VAL A 70 5.70 -9.13 3.59
C VAL A 70 4.64 -9.85 2.75
N THR A 71 3.57 -10.27 3.41
CA THR A 71 2.30 -10.65 2.77
C THR A 71 1.38 -9.44 2.85
N ALA A 72 0.97 -8.93 1.70
CA ALA A 72 0.09 -7.76 1.62
C ALA A 72 -1.31 -8.19 1.17
N ILE A 73 -2.35 -7.62 1.79
CA ILE A 73 -3.75 -7.89 1.45
C ILE A 73 -4.47 -6.57 1.19
N GLU A 74 -5.21 -6.52 0.08
CA GLU A 74 -6.07 -5.39 -0.30
C GLU A 74 -7.37 -5.96 -0.88
N LYS A 75 -8.43 -5.15 -0.92
CA LYS A 75 -9.74 -5.56 -1.44
C LYS A 75 -9.77 -5.50 -2.97
#